data_AF-A0A8R2DMA9-F1
#
_entry.id   AF-A0A8R2DMA9-F1
#
_cell.length_a   1.000
_cell.length_b   1.000
_cell.length_c   1.000
_cell.angle_alpha   90.00
_cell.angle_beta   90.00
_cell.angle_gamma   90.00
#
_symmetry.space_group_name_H-M   'P 1'
#
loop_
_entity.id
_entity.type
_entity.pdbx_description
1 polymer ?
#
loop_
_entity_poly.entity_id
_entity_poly.type
_entity_poly.pdbx_seq_one_letter_code
_entity_poly.pdbx_strand_id
1 'polypeptide(L)'
;MATLVFQTHQNRDRSSAVRIGLLSALRNNNFISTRINVTVSTVSIDPACENTDCLTSLRVEYVKKTLANLCSVFEHLSSIVVSSKSSSNYSNSKRMLCGPVLNASTLVKETTVTAKDLIKNRQEEMMSIAQHKYGVRISEDSKWKEFIDHLGESAVVFELLQTRPSSAVKINMNCSLMGSSKGASFILYNCARLETIIRTYNERVSEGTYPSLPDFNETDFTLLTHEDEWYLIFNFILGLPSLLSSCVDLEGSKCEFKPHQICSFLCSMVRVFSQYYRKIRILTEPRKHLLPVMFARIHMLIILNDTLKTCLRILNIKSVSQM
;
A
#
# COMPACT_ATOMS: atom_id res chain seq x y z
N MET A 1 -15.50 20.98 5.45
CA MET A 1 -14.12 21.00 4.96
C MET A 1 -13.17 20.58 6.07
N ALA A 2 -12.80 19.31 6.16
CA ALA A 2 -11.65 18.89 6.93
C ALA A 2 -10.50 18.67 5.93
N THR A 3 -9.68 19.69 5.76
CA THR A 3 -8.51 19.66 4.87
C THR A 3 -7.46 18.73 5.47
N LEU A 4 -6.82 17.89 4.64
CA LEU A 4 -5.60 17.16 5.05
C LEU A 4 -4.65 18.16 5.71
N VAL A 5 -4.20 17.84 6.93
CA VAL A 5 -3.34 18.77 7.69
C VAL A 5 -1.93 18.67 7.14
N PHE A 6 -1.56 19.63 6.29
CA PHE A 6 -0.20 19.81 5.76
C PHE A 6 0.51 20.89 6.57
N GLN A 7 1.06 20.54 7.74
CA GLN A 7 1.92 21.49 8.47
C GLN A 7 3.39 21.22 8.13
N THR A 8 3.98 22.12 7.33
CA THR A 8 5.43 22.24 7.18
C THR A 8 6.00 22.92 8.43
N HIS A 9 6.56 22.15 9.34
CA HIS A 9 7.18 22.67 10.55
C HIS A 9 8.69 22.85 10.37
N GLN A 10 9.10 24.01 9.87
CA GLN A 10 10.44 24.55 10.15
C GLN A 10 10.36 25.29 11.50
N ASN A 11 11.23 24.92 12.45
CA ASN A 11 11.37 25.45 13.83
C ASN A 11 10.37 25.01 14.91
N ARG A 12 10.24 23.69 15.14
CA ARG A 12 9.85 23.15 16.47
C ARG A 12 10.91 22.19 16.97
N ASP A 13 11.04 22.07 18.29
CA ASP A 13 11.78 20.98 18.92
C ASP A 13 11.35 19.64 18.28
N ARG A 14 12.31 18.83 17.84
CA ARG A 14 12.08 17.61 17.05
C ARG A 14 11.14 16.65 17.79
N SER A 15 11.24 16.60 19.12
CA SER A 15 10.33 15.83 19.97
C SER A 15 8.86 16.25 19.81
N SER A 16 8.60 17.57 19.87
CA SER A 16 7.26 18.13 19.66
C SER A 16 6.73 17.82 18.25
N ALA A 17 7.62 17.89 17.24
CA ALA A 17 7.27 17.56 15.86
C ALA A 17 6.87 16.09 15.69
N VAL A 18 7.57 15.15 16.34
CA VAL A 18 7.23 13.71 16.31
C VAL A 18 5.82 13.47 16.87
N ARG A 19 5.53 13.95 18.09
CA ARG A 19 4.22 13.75 18.71
C ARG A 19 3.08 14.31 17.85
N ILE A 20 3.22 15.56 17.40
CA ILE A 20 2.21 16.23 16.59
C ILE A 20 2.03 15.52 15.24
N GLY A 21 3.14 15.11 14.63
CA GLY A 21 3.15 14.37 13.37
C GLY A 21 2.42 13.03 13.46
N LEU A 22 2.73 12.23 14.47
CA LEU A 22 2.08 10.94 14.73
C LEU A 22 0.56 11.11 14.97
N LEU A 23 0.17 12.10 15.77
CA LEU A 23 -1.25 12.41 16.01
C LEU A 23 -1.97 12.86 14.73
N SER A 24 -1.32 13.69 13.91
CA SER A 24 -1.86 14.12 12.62
C SER A 24 -2.02 12.95 11.66
N ALA A 25 -1.08 12.01 11.65
CA ALA A 25 -1.14 10.82 10.80
C ALA A 25 -2.30 9.89 11.17
N LEU A 26 -2.58 9.69 12.47
CA LEU A 26 -3.77 8.95 12.93
C LEU A 26 -5.06 9.57 12.37
N ARG A 27 -5.20 10.90 12.46
CA ARG A 27 -6.36 11.61 11.93
C ARG A 27 -6.46 11.48 10.42
N ASN A 28 -5.35 11.64 9.70
CA ASN A 28 -5.31 11.53 8.24
C ASN A 28 -5.66 10.11 7.76
N ASN A 29 -5.09 9.06 8.39
CA ASN A 29 -5.37 7.67 8.03
C ASN A 29 -6.84 7.30 8.27
N ASN A 30 -7.41 7.74 9.40
CA ASN A 30 -8.83 7.56 9.69
C ASN A 30 -9.72 8.30 8.68
N PHE A 31 -9.39 9.56 8.38
CA PHE A 31 -10.12 10.34 7.37
C PHE A 31 -10.11 9.65 6.00
N ILE A 32 -8.94 9.23 5.51
CA ILE A 32 -8.80 8.51 4.23
C ILE A 32 -9.61 7.21 4.26
N SER A 33 -9.52 6.45 5.35
CA SER A 33 -10.26 5.20 5.53
C SER A 33 -11.78 5.39 5.44
N THR A 34 -12.32 6.41 6.12
CA THR A 34 -13.75 6.73 6.06
C THR A 34 -14.17 7.15 4.67
N ARG A 35 -13.35 7.95 3.98
CA ARG A 35 -13.65 8.43 2.61
C ARG A 35 -13.76 7.31 1.59
N ILE A 36 -12.82 6.37 1.62
CA ILE A 36 -12.83 5.23 0.70
C ILE A 36 -14.12 4.40 0.87
N ASN A 37 -14.70 4.32 2.08
CA ASN A 37 -15.90 3.52 2.33
C ASN A 37 -17.23 4.18 1.89
N VAL A 38 -17.30 5.52 1.80
CA VAL A 38 -18.55 6.28 1.52
C VAL A 38 -18.96 6.27 0.03
N THR A 39 -18.07 5.81 -0.85
CA THR A 39 -18.19 5.65 -2.32
C THR A 39 -19.41 6.26 -3.05
N VAL A 40 -19.15 7.29 -3.87
CA VAL A 40 -19.95 7.64 -5.05
C VAL A 40 -19.02 7.49 -6.26
N SER A 41 -19.16 6.41 -7.03
CA SER A 41 -18.22 6.07 -8.11
C SER A 41 -18.48 6.91 -9.37
N THR A 42 -17.75 8.00 -9.56
CA THR A 42 -17.73 8.83 -10.78
C THR A 42 -16.82 8.28 -11.89
N VAL A 43 -16.14 7.16 -11.61
CA VAL A 43 -15.16 6.54 -12.51
C VAL A 43 -15.76 5.34 -13.23
N SER A 44 -15.73 5.35 -14.56
CA SER A 44 -16.19 4.24 -15.42
C SER A 44 -15.08 3.74 -16.35
N ILE A 45 -15.29 2.55 -16.92
CA ILE A 45 -14.44 1.98 -17.95
C ILE A 45 -15.06 2.33 -19.31
N ASP A 46 -14.22 2.60 -20.29
CA ASP A 46 -14.63 2.72 -21.69
C ASP A 46 -15.25 1.40 -22.18
N PRO A 47 -16.50 1.39 -22.71
CA PRO A 47 -17.15 0.15 -23.19
C PRO A 47 -16.29 -0.65 -24.19
N ALA A 48 -15.44 0.03 -24.97
CA ALA A 48 -14.51 -0.64 -25.89
C ALA A 48 -13.38 -1.42 -25.19
N CYS A 49 -13.26 -1.34 -23.86
CA CYS A 49 -12.22 -1.95 -23.03
C CYS A 49 -12.75 -3.00 -22.05
N GLU A 50 -14.07 -3.26 -21.99
CA GLU A 50 -14.70 -4.13 -20.98
C GLU A 50 -14.40 -5.65 -21.12
N ASN A 51 -13.57 -6.07 -22.08
CA ASN A 51 -13.19 -7.48 -22.21
C ASN A 51 -12.29 -7.93 -21.04
N THR A 52 -12.85 -8.55 -20.00
CA THR A 52 -12.13 -8.95 -18.78
C THR A 52 -11.06 -10.03 -18.98
N ASP A 53 -11.02 -10.71 -20.13
CA ASP A 53 -10.15 -11.88 -20.29
C ASP A 53 -8.71 -11.54 -20.71
N CYS A 54 -8.45 -10.31 -21.18
CA CYS A 54 -7.11 -9.88 -21.59
C CYS A 54 -6.39 -9.02 -20.54
N LEU A 55 -5.05 -9.12 -20.48
CA LEU A 55 -4.25 -8.42 -19.47
C LEU A 55 -4.37 -6.89 -19.52
N THR A 56 -4.58 -6.31 -20.71
CA THR A 56 -4.76 -4.85 -20.83
C THR A 56 -6.06 -4.39 -20.17
N SER A 57 -7.14 -5.15 -20.32
CA SER A 57 -8.41 -4.83 -19.69
C SER A 57 -8.38 -5.09 -18.19
N LEU A 58 -7.69 -6.14 -17.75
CA LEU A 58 -7.41 -6.37 -16.33
C LEU A 58 -6.69 -5.16 -15.69
N ARG A 59 -5.68 -4.62 -16.39
CA ARG A 59 -4.99 -3.40 -15.95
C ARG A 59 -5.93 -2.20 -15.90
N VAL A 60 -6.77 -2.00 -16.91
CA VAL A 60 -7.80 -0.93 -16.92
C VAL A 60 -8.71 -1.05 -15.70
N GLU A 61 -9.12 -2.26 -15.33
CA GLU A 61 -9.97 -2.50 -14.17
C GLU A 61 -9.29 -2.11 -12.85
N TYR A 62 -8.05 -2.53 -12.61
CA TYR A 62 -7.33 -2.15 -11.38
C TYR A 62 -7.01 -0.66 -11.31
N VAL A 63 -6.69 -0.07 -12.45
CA VAL A 63 -6.53 1.38 -12.57
C VAL A 63 -7.84 2.09 -12.21
N LYS A 64 -8.98 1.62 -12.71
CA LYS A 64 -10.31 2.16 -12.35
C LYS A 64 -10.60 2.04 -10.85
N LYS A 65 -10.35 0.88 -10.23
CA LYS A 65 -10.57 0.66 -8.79
C LYS A 65 -9.70 1.60 -7.95
N THR A 66 -8.42 1.69 -8.26
CA THR A 66 -7.47 2.58 -7.55
C THR A 66 -7.84 4.05 -7.74
N LEU A 67 -8.24 4.43 -8.95
CA LEU A 67 -8.67 5.78 -9.28
C LEU A 67 -9.94 6.16 -8.53
N ALA A 68 -10.92 5.26 -8.42
CA ALA A 68 -12.14 5.50 -7.65
C ALA A 68 -11.79 5.77 -6.17
N ASN A 69 -10.90 4.99 -5.58
CA ASN A 69 -10.44 5.22 -4.20
C ASN A 69 -9.76 6.59 -4.03
N LEU A 70 -8.86 6.97 -4.96
CA LEU A 70 -8.22 8.29 -4.94
C LEU A 70 -9.24 9.42 -5.10
N CYS A 71 -10.19 9.30 -6.02
CA CYS A 71 -11.25 10.31 -6.20
C CYS A 71 -12.09 10.48 -4.93
N SER A 72 -12.42 9.39 -4.24
CA SER A 72 -13.13 9.44 -2.96
C SER A 72 -12.34 10.18 -1.87
N VAL A 73 -11.01 10.00 -1.83
CA VAL A 73 -10.13 10.70 -0.88
C VAL A 73 -10.10 12.20 -1.14
N PHE A 74 -10.10 12.62 -2.41
CA PHE A 74 -10.02 14.02 -2.82
C PHE A 74 -11.38 14.70 -3.08
N GLU A 75 -12.51 14.04 -2.79
CA GLU A 75 -13.86 14.53 -3.09
C GLU A 75 -14.06 14.95 -4.56
N HIS A 76 -13.42 14.24 -5.48
CA HIS A 76 -13.50 14.62 -6.89
C HIS A 76 -14.82 14.16 -7.52
N LEU A 77 -15.63 15.12 -7.96
CA LEU A 77 -16.98 14.89 -8.48
C LEU A 77 -17.07 14.75 -10.00
N SER A 78 -16.02 15.08 -10.76
CA SER A 78 -16.10 14.99 -12.23
C SER A 78 -16.08 13.53 -12.69
N SER A 79 -16.88 13.22 -13.71
CA SER A 79 -16.89 11.92 -14.37
C SER A 79 -15.55 11.64 -15.04
N ILE A 80 -14.93 10.48 -14.74
CA ILE A 80 -13.68 10.04 -15.34
C ILE A 80 -13.88 8.71 -16.06
N VAL A 81 -13.42 8.62 -17.32
CA VAL A 81 -13.44 7.37 -18.10
C VAL A 81 -12.01 6.86 -18.26
N VAL A 82 -11.76 5.63 -17.82
CA VAL A 82 -10.48 4.92 -18.03
C VAL A 82 -10.55 4.15 -19.34
N SER A 83 -9.58 4.38 -20.22
CA SER A 83 -9.60 3.82 -21.58
C SER A 83 -8.19 3.41 -22.02
N SER A 84 -8.07 2.25 -22.67
CA SER A 84 -6.85 1.88 -23.43
C SER A 84 -6.80 2.48 -24.85
N LYS A 85 -7.80 3.34 -25.14
CA LYS A 85 -8.29 3.91 -26.40
C LYS A 85 -7.36 4.53 -27.44
N SER A 86 -6.30 5.27 -27.12
CA SER A 86 -5.78 6.44 -27.91
C SER A 86 -6.83 7.44 -28.48
N SER A 87 -7.83 7.04 -29.27
CA SER A 87 -8.94 7.86 -29.78
C SER A 87 -10.29 7.51 -29.13
N SER A 88 -10.91 8.48 -28.47
CA SER A 88 -12.33 8.41 -28.07
C SER A 88 -12.90 9.82 -27.84
N ASN A 89 -14.12 10.04 -28.30
CA ASN A 89 -14.84 11.31 -28.16
C ASN A 89 -15.76 11.23 -26.93
N TYR A 90 -15.31 11.80 -25.80
CA TYR A 90 -16.17 12.02 -24.64
C TYR A 90 -16.40 13.52 -24.49
N SER A 91 -17.65 13.98 -24.62
CA SER A 91 -17.99 15.40 -24.55
C SER A 91 -18.04 15.94 -23.11
N ASN A 92 -18.38 15.09 -22.12
CA ASN A 92 -18.66 15.52 -20.74
C ASN A 92 -17.84 14.80 -19.65
N SER A 93 -16.85 13.97 -20.02
CA SER A 93 -16.04 13.21 -19.05
C SER A 93 -14.56 13.45 -19.27
N LYS A 94 -13.80 13.57 -18.17
CA LYS A 94 -12.33 13.57 -18.23
C LYS A 94 -11.86 12.17 -18.61
N ARG A 95 -10.85 12.07 -19.47
CA ARG A 95 -10.32 10.77 -19.90
C ARG A 95 -8.98 10.47 -19.26
N MET A 96 -8.80 9.25 -18.78
CA MET A 96 -7.51 8.73 -18.35
C MET A 96 -7.06 7.59 -19.27
N LEU A 97 -5.92 7.78 -19.93
CA LEU A 97 -5.33 6.77 -20.80
C LEU A 97 -4.62 5.70 -19.95
N CYS A 98 -4.94 4.44 -20.23
CA CYS A 98 -4.25 3.27 -19.71
C CYS A 98 -3.44 2.61 -20.83
N GLY A 99 -2.12 2.54 -20.68
CA GLY A 99 -1.22 1.91 -21.62
C GLY A 99 -1.44 0.40 -21.70
N PRO A 100 -1.08 -0.23 -22.82
CA PRO A 100 -1.27 -1.67 -23.00
C PRO A 100 -0.36 -2.47 -22.07
N VAL A 101 -0.74 -3.72 -21.85
CA VAL A 101 0.15 -4.75 -21.29
C VAL A 101 0.83 -5.48 -22.44
N LEU A 102 2.15 -5.52 -22.41
CA LEU A 102 3.03 -6.11 -23.41
C LEU A 102 3.63 -7.40 -22.85
N ASN A 103 3.86 -8.36 -23.73
CA ASN A 103 4.72 -9.50 -23.44
C ASN A 103 6.18 -9.00 -23.34
N ALA A 104 6.89 -9.34 -22.26
CA ALA A 104 8.25 -8.88 -22.04
C ALA A 104 9.26 -9.38 -23.09
N SER A 105 9.01 -10.54 -23.70
CA SER A 105 9.89 -11.16 -24.69
C SER A 105 9.64 -10.61 -26.09
N THR A 106 8.37 -10.48 -26.51
CA THR A 106 8.05 -10.02 -27.87
C THR A 106 7.90 -8.51 -27.96
N LEU A 107 7.69 -7.81 -26.84
CA LEU A 107 7.38 -6.37 -26.75
C LEU A 107 6.09 -5.96 -27.49
N VAL A 108 5.28 -6.92 -27.90
CA VAL A 108 3.96 -6.72 -28.51
C VAL A 108 2.89 -6.85 -27.43
N LYS A 109 1.71 -6.25 -27.66
CA LYS A 109 0.55 -6.38 -26.78
C LYS A 109 0.28 -7.85 -26.50
N GLU A 110 0.14 -8.19 -25.22
CA GLU A 110 -0.17 -9.55 -24.80
C GLU A 110 -1.65 -9.86 -25.11
N THR A 111 -1.87 -10.93 -25.87
CA THR A 111 -3.19 -11.38 -26.32
C THR A 111 -3.38 -12.89 -26.19
N THR A 112 -2.34 -13.64 -25.83
CA THR A 112 -2.42 -15.10 -25.69
C THR A 112 -2.65 -15.52 -24.24
N VAL A 113 -2.11 -14.76 -23.29
CA VAL A 113 -2.26 -15.04 -21.85
C VAL A 113 -3.53 -14.39 -21.31
N THR A 114 -4.37 -15.18 -20.64
CA THR A 114 -5.59 -14.66 -20.00
C THR A 114 -5.29 -14.00 -18.64
N ALA A 115 -6.21 -13.16 -18.17
CA ALA A 115 -6.15 -12.58 -16.82
C ALA A 115 -6.02 -13.66 -15.73
N LYS A 116 -6.77 -14.77 -15.88
CA LYS A 116 -6.76 -15.88 -14.93
C LYS A 116 -5.42 -16.61 -14.91
N ASP A 117 -4.81 -16.81 -16.07
CA ASP A 117 -3.49 -17.47 -16.17
C ASP A 117 -2.41 -16.64 -15.46
N LEU A 118 -2.44 -15.31 -15.63
CA LEU A 118 -1.50 -14.42 -14.95
C LEU A 118 -1.68 -14.49 -13.42
N ILE A 119 -2.92 -14.38 -12.93
CA ILE A 119 -3.21 -14.45 -11.48
C ILE A 119 -2.73 -15.78 -10.90
N LYS A 120 -3.04 -16.89 -11.56
CA LYS A 120 -2.61 -18.24 -11.14
C LYS A 120 -1.09 -18.37 -11.13
N ASN A 121 -0.42 -17.89 -12.16
CA ASN A 121 1.05 -17.92 -12.21
C ASN A 121 1.68 -17.11 -11.06
N ARG A 122 1.15 -15.91 -10.76
CA ARG A 122 1.63 -15.09 -9.65
C ARG A 122 1.28 -15.69 -8.28
N GLN A 123 0.16 -16.40 -8.17
CA GLN A 123 -0.20 -17.16 -6.99
C GLN A 123 0.83 -18.25 -6.68
N GLU A 124 1.24 -19.03 -7.68
CA GLU A 124 2.27 -20.07 -7.56
C GLU A 124 3.63 -19.46 -7.16
N GLU A 125 4.01 -18.33 -7.75
CA GLU A 125 5.24 -17.62 -7.39
C GLU A 125 5.20 -17.08 -5.95
N MET A 126 4.11 -16.44 -5.55
CA MET A 126 3.91 -15.92 -4.20
C MET A 126 3.96 -17.04 -3.16
N MET A 127 3.36 -18.19 -3.46
CA MET A 127 3.41 -19.39 -2.61
C MET A 127 4.84 -19.93 -2.49
N SER A 128 5.57 -20.03 -3.61
CA SER A 128 6.97 -20.45 -3.62
C SER A 128 7.85 -19.50 -2.78
N ILE A 129 7.68 -18.19 -2.94
CA ILE A 129 8.41 -17.19 -2.13
C ILE A 129 8.06 -17.32 -0.65
N ALA A 130 6.78 -17.46 -0.31
CA ALA A 130 6.35 -17.62 1.08
C ALA A 130 7.01 -18.85 1.73
N GLN A 131 6.97 -20.01 1.07
CA GLN A 131 7.55 -21.25 1.58
C GLN A 131 9.07 -21.16 1.71
N HIS A 132 9.77 -20.81 0.62
CA HIS A 132 11.23 -20.91 0.58
C HIS A 132 11.97 -19.75 1.22
N LYS A 133 11.40 -18.53 1.17
CA LYS A 133 12.06 -17.33 1.71
C LYS A 133 11.60 -16.98 3.12
N TYR A 134 10.34 -17.25 3.44
CA TYR A 134 9.73 -16.85 4.71
C TYR A 134 9.34 -18.04 5.60
N GLY A 135 9.51 -19.28 5.12
CA GLY A 135 9.30 -20.48 5.93
C GLY A 135 7.83 -20.80 6.20
N VAL A 136 6.93 -20.28 5.37
CA VAL A 136 5.48 -20.42 5.56
C VAL A 136 5.06 -21.88 5.34
N ARG A 137 4.32 -22.45 6.30
CA ARG A 137 3.76 -23.80 6.20
C ARG A 137 2.42 -23.78 5.46
N ILE A 138 2.28 -24.65 4.47
CA ILE A 138 1.04 -24.80 3.71
C ILE A 138 0.00 -25.49 4.58
N SER A 139 -1.21 -24.97 4.60
CA SER A 139 -2.40 -25.62 5.17
C SER A 139 -3.40 -25.94 4.06
N GLU A 140 -4.19 -27.00 4.21
CA GLU A 140 -5.26 -27.34 3.27
C GLU A 140 -6.59 -26.65 3.57
N ASP A 141 -6.64 -25.83 4.64
CA ASP A 141 -7.83 -25.08 5.06
C ASP A 141 -8.36 -24.17 3.93
N SER A 142 -9.68 -24.06 3.82
CA SER A 142 -10.37 -23.12 2.92
C SER A 142 -9.86 -21.69 3.11
N LYS A 143 -9.63 -21.28 4.36
CA LYS A 143 -9.08 -19.95 4.68
C LYS A 143 -7.68 -19.74 4.10
N TRP A 144 -6.90 -20.81 4.02
CA TRP A 144 -5.57 -20.79 3.42
C TRP A 144 -5.65 -20.60 1.91
N LYS A 145 -6.56 -21.32 1.24
CA LYS A 145 -6.78 -21.17 -0.21
C LYS A 145 -7.20 -19.73 -0.55
N GLU A 146 -8.20 -19.19 0.15
CA GLU A 146 -8.60 -17.80 -0.01
C GLU A 146 -7.42 -16.85 0.22
N PHE A 147 -6.64 -17.06 1.28
CA PHE A 147 -5.47 -16.23 1.57
C PHE A 147 -4.47 -16.21 0.41
N ILE A 148 -4.16 -17.38 -0.16
CA ILE A 148 -3.25 -17.51 -1.30
C ILE A 148 -3.84 -16.84 -2.55
N ASP A 149 -5.14 -16.99 -2.82
CA ASP A 149 -5.81 -16.32 -3.95
C ASP A 149 -5.64 -14.79 -3.84
N HIS A 150 -5.83 -14.24 -2.65
CA HIS A 150 -5.62 -12.81 -2.40
C HIS A 150 -4.14 -12.39 -2.60
N LEU A 151 -3.16 -13.24 -2.27
CA LEU A 151 -1.75 -12.95 -2.49
C LEU A 151 -1.41 -12.87 -3.99
N GLY A 152 -1.91 -13.81 -4.79
CA GLY A 152 -1.72 -13.82 -6.25
C GLY A 152 -2.32 -12.58 -6.89
N GLU A 153 -3.58 -12.28 -6.56
CA GLU A 153 -4.28 -11.06 -7.01
C GLU A 153 -3.50 -9.79 -6.64
N SER A 154 -3.04 -9.71 -5.38
CA SER A 154 -2.27 -8.56 -4.89
C SER A 154 -0.95 -8.36 -5.65
N ALA A 155 -0.28 -9.44 -6.02
CA ALA A 155 0.94 -9.39 -6.82
C ALA A 155 0.67 -8.85 -8.23
N VAL A 156 -0.42 -9.29 -8.87
CA VAL A 156 -0.83 -8.78 -10.19
C VAL A 156 -1.20 -7.30 -10.13
N VAL A 157 -2.00 -6.89 -9.13
CA VAL A 157 -2.35 -5.47 -8.93
C VAL A 157 -1.09 -4.61 -8.80
N PHE A 158 -0.13 -5.05 -7.98
CA PHE A 158 1.12 -4.32 -7.79
C PHE A 158 1.94 -4.26 -9.09
N GLU A 159 2.10 -5.38 -9.80
CA GLU A 159 2.86 -5.47 -11.05
C GLU A 159 2.27 -4.58 -12.17
N LEU A 160 0.94 -4.46 -12.24
CA LEU A 160 0.25 -3.66 -13.24
C LEU A 160 0.19 -2.16 -12.89
N LEU A 161 0.23 -1.81 -11.60
CA LEU A 161 0.18 -0.42 -11.10
C LEU A 161 1.56 0.20 -10.82
N GLN A 162 2.64 -0.59 -10.77
CA GLN A 162 4.00 -0.07 -10.52
C GLN A 162 4.55 0.84 -11.63
N THR A 163 3.86 0.91 -12.78
CA THR A 163 4.20 1.82 -13.88
C THR A 163 3.12 2.89 -14.05
N ARG A 164 3.52 4.03 -14.62
CA ARG A 164 2.58 5.10 -14.94
C ARG A 164 1.40 4.57 -15.77
N PRO A 165 0.14 4.88 -15.41
CA PRO A 165 -1.02 4.34 -16.12
C PRO A 165 -0.97 4.55 -17.63
N SER A 166 -0.53 5.73 -18.09
CA SER A 166 -0.43 6.03 -19.52
C SER A 166 0.71 5.32 -20.26
N SER A 167 1.65 4.68 -19.55
CA SER A 167 2.78 3.94 -20.13
C SER A 167 2.46 2.45 -20.23
N ALA A 168 3.09 1.74 -21.16
CA ALA A 168 2.92 0.29 -21.29
C ALA A 168 3.60 -0.47 -20.14
N VAL A 169 2.98 -1.56 -19.67
CA VAL A 169 3.58 -2.52 -18.72
C VAL A 169 4.11 -3.71 -19.49
N LYS A 170 5.27 -4.25 -19.08
CA LYS A 170 5.81 -5.50 -19.62
C LYS A 170 5.61 -6.60 -18.60
N ILE A 171 4.94 -7.69 -18.97
CA ILE A 171 4.74 -8.88 -18.14
C ILE A 171 5.58 -10.02 -18.68
N ASN A 172 6.25 -10.74 -17.77
CA ASN A 172 6.98 -11.95 -18.08
C ASN A 172 6.38 -13.14 -17.34
N MET A 173 5.84 -14.12 -18.07
CA MET A 173 5.27 -15.34 -17.50
C MET A 173 6.33 -16.37 -17.09
N ASN A 174 7.54 -16.26 -17.64
CA ASN A 174 8.58 -17.30 -17.53
C ASN A 174 9.69 -16.94 -16.53
N CYS A 175 9.62 -15.78 -15.87
CA CYS A 175 10.73 -15.29 -15.06
C CYS A 175 10.29 -14.87 -13.66
N SER A 176 10.32 -15.84 -12.73
CA SER A 176 10.21 -15.62 -11.28
C SER A 176 11.33 -14.72 -10.71
N LEU A 177 12.38 -14.47 -11.50
CA LEU A 177 13.54 -13.66 -11.13
C LEU A 177 13.34 -12.16 -11.39
N MET A 178 12.48 -11.77 -12.34
CA MET A 178 12.21 -10.37 -12.72
C MET A 178 11.22 -9.69 -11.76
N GLY A 179 11.59 -9.52 -10.49
CA GLY A 179 11.19 -8.40 -9.63
C GLY A 179 9.70 -8.16 -9.27
N SER A 180 8.71 -8.65 -10.01
CA SER A 180 7.31 -8.22 -9.88
C SER A 180 6.64 -8.81 -8.65
N SER A 181 6.64 -10.14 -8.51
CA SER A 181 6.19 -10.84 -7.29
C SER A 181 7.12 -10.57 -6.11
N LYS A 182 8.40 -10.26 -6.34
CA LYS A 182 9.36 -9.94 -5.27
C LYS A 182 9.02 -8.65 -4.55
N GLY A 183 8.58 -7.62 -5.27
CA GLY A 183 8.14 -6.35 -4.67
C GLY A 183 6.89 -6.54 -3.82
N ALA A 184 5.85 -7.14 -4.40
CA ALA A 184 4.59 -7.41 -3.71
C ALA A 184 4.77 -8.32 -2.48
N SER A 185 5.46 -9.46 -2.64
CA SER A 185 5.77 -10.37 -1.52
C SER A 185 6.54 -9.69 -0.41
N PHE A 186 7.51 -8.82 -0.73
CA PHE A 186 8.28 -8.11 0.28
C PHE A 186 7.42 -7.11 1.06
N ILE A 187 6.49 -6.41 0.39
CA ILE A 187 5.56 -5.49 1.05
C ILE A 187 4.60 -6.25 1.95
N LEU A 188 3.94 -7.29 1.43
CA LEU A 188 2.93 -8.06 2.16
C LEU A 188 3.55 -8.83 3.34
N TYR A 189 4.76 -9.36 3.18
CA TYR A 189 5.49 -9.98 4.27
C TYR A 189 5.83 -8.98 5.40
N ASN A 190 6.26 -7.76 5.06
CA ASN A 190 6.52 -6.75 6.08
C ASN A 190 5.24 -6.21 6.73
N CYS A 191 4.12 -6.18 6.01
CA CYS A 191 2.78 -5.94 6.58
C CYS A 191 2.45 -7.00 7.64
N ALA A 192 2.58 -8.29 7.30
CA ALA A 192 2.36 -9.39 8.23
C ALA A 192 3.30 -9.36 9.45
N ARG A 193 4.55 -8.92 9.24
CA ARG A 193 5.53 -8.74 10.32
C ARG A 193 5.12 -7.64 11.29
N LEU A 194 4.68 -6.47 10.79
CA LEU A 194 4.16 -5.39 11.63
C LEU A 194 2.99 -5.87 12.48
N GLU A 195 2.03 -6.53 11.83
CA GLU A 195 0.87 -7.16 12.48
C GLU A 195 1.29 -8.13 13.58
N THR A 196 2.27 -8.99 13.30
CA THR A 196 2.75 -9.98 14.27
C THR A 196 3.40 -9.30 15.48
N ILE A 197 4.21 -8.25 15.30
CA ILE A 197 4.81 -7.52 16.43
C ILE A 197 3.74 -6.92 17.34
N ILE A 198 2.72 -6.27 16.74
CA ILE A 198 1.62 -5.64 17.47
C ILE A 198 0.78 -6.70 18.20
N ARG A 199 0.45 -7.80 17.50
CA ARG A 199 -0.28 -8.93 18.08
C ARG A 199 0.47 -9.57 19.24
N THR A 200 1.75 -9.89 19.08
CA THR A 200 2.57 -10.49 20.13
C THR A 200 2.72 -9.58 21.35
N TYR A 201 2.77 -8.25 21.14
CA TYR A 201 2.70 -7.31 22.27
C TYR A 201 1.36 -7.44 23.02
N ASN A 202 0.23 -7.39 22.30
CA ASN A 202 -1.11 -7.49 22.90
C ASN A 202 -1.37 -8.84 23.60
N GLU A 203 -0.86 -9.94 23.04
CA GLU A 203 -0.89 -11.28 23.66
C GLU A 203 -0.14 -11.26 25.00
N ARG A 204 1.09 -10.74 25.01
CA ARG A 204 1.90 -10.62 26.24
C ARG A 204 1.30 -9.68 27.28
N VAL A 205 0.53 -8.68 26.86
CA VAL A 205 -0.28 -7.85 27.79
C VAL A 205 -1.40 -8.68 28.41
N SER A 206 -2.11 -9.46 27.59
CA SER A 206 -3.20 -10.33 28.04
C SER A 206 -2.71 -11.42 29.00
N GLU A 207 -1.49 -11.92 28.79
CA GLU A 207 -0.80 -12.88 29.65
C GLU A 207 -0.20 -12.26 30.93
N GLY A 208 -0.23 -10.93 31.08
CA GLY A 208 0.35 -10.22 32.22
C GLY A 208 1.89 -10.08 32.19
N THR A 209 2.54 -10.46 31.10
CA THR A 209 4.00 -10.31 30.91
C THR A 209 4.40 -8.86 30.62
N TYR A 210 3.55 -8.13 29.90
CA TYR A 210 3.71 -6.71 29.62
C TYR A 210 2.62 -5.85 30.27
N PRO A 211 2.92 -4.59 30.64
CA PRO A 211 1.88 -3.63 30.99
C PRO A 211 1.07 -3.26 29.74
N SER A 212 -0.18 -2.84 29.95
CA SER A 212 -0.98 -2.20 28.93
C SER A 212 -0.24 -1.03 28.29
N LEU A 213 -0.47 -0.82 27.00
CA LEU A 213 0.11 0.32 26.29
C LEU A 213 -0.44 1.60 26.93
N PRO A 214 0.41 2.49 27.45
CA PRO A 214 -0.06 3.76 27.99
C PRO A 214 -0.69 4.60 26.90
N ASP A 215 -1.55 5.52 27.30
CA ASP A 215 -2.23 6.42 26.37
C ASP A 215 -1.22 7.21 25.53
N PHE A 216 -1.64 7.57 24.33
CA PHE A 216 -0.79 8.33 23.40
C PHE A 216 -0.27 9.63 24.04
N ASN A 217 -1.08 10.28 24.86
CA ASN A 217 -0.71 11.53 25.54
C ASN A 217 0.33 11.33 26.66
N GLU A 218 0.34 10.14 27.28
CA GLU A 218 1.24 9.79 28.39
C GLU A 218 2.54 9.14 27.92
N THR A 219 2.58 8.68 26.67
CA THR A 219 3.77 8.07 26.06
C THR A 219 4.83 9.13 25.76
N ASP A 220 6.07 8.88 26.18
CA ASP A 220 7.21 9.74 25.87
C ASP A 220 7.85 9.40 24.51
N PHE A 221 7.51 10.19 23.48
CA PHE A 221 8.06 10.05 22.14
C PHE A 221 9.46 10.64 21.96
N THR A 222 10.02 11.35 22.95
CA THR A 222 11.42 11.84 22.90
C THR A 222 12.42 10.68 22.83
N LEU A 223 12.01 9.49 23.29
CA LEU A 223 12.82 8.28 23.35
C LEU A 223 13.04 7.62 21.97
N LEU A 224 12.29 8.04 20.95
CA LEU A 224 12.55 7.66 19.56
C LEU A 224 13.74 8.47 19.07
N THR A 225 14.92 7.85 19.08
CA THR A 225 16.23 8.51 18.85
C THR A 225 17.01 7.88 17.69
N HIS A 226 16.56 6.74 17.16
CA HIS A 226 17.23 6.11 16.03
C HIS A 226 16.89 6.83 14.73
N GLU A 227 17.91 7.01 13.86
CA GLU A 227 17.74 7.65 12.55
C GLU A 227 16.68 6.95 11.69
N ASP A 228 16.64 5.61 11.72
CA ASP A 228 15.64 4.83 11.00
C ASP A 228 14.21 5.10 11.54
N GLU A 229 14.03 5.33 12.85
CA GLU A 229 12.73 5.70 13.46
C GLU A 229 12.27 7.05 12.92
N TRP A 230 13.16 8.05 12.92
CA TRP A 230 12.86 9.37 12.38
C TRP A 230 12.57 9.33 10.89
N TYR A 231 13.35 8.56 10.13
CA TYR A 231 13.12 8.42 8.70
C TYR A 231 11.74 7.80 8.43
N LEU A 232 11.35 6.78 9.20
CA LEU A 232 10.02 6.17 9.13
C LEU A 232 8.91 7.18 9.42
N ILE A 233 9.08 7.99 10.47
CA ILE A 233 8.11 8.99 10.89
C ILE A 233 7.98 10.10 9.84
N PHE A 234 9.06 10.80 9.54
CA PHE A 234 9.00 12.02 8.72
C PHE A 234 8.72 11.74 7.24
N ASN A 235 9.28 10.67 6.67
CA ASN A 235 9.16 10.42 5.22
C ASN A 235 7.95 9.55 4.85
N PHE A 236 7.50 8.67 5.76
CA PHE A 236 6.39 7.76 5.43
C PHE A 236 5.13 8.10 6.23
N ILE A 237 5.19 8.13 7.57
CA ILE A 237 4.00 8.41 8.37
C ILE A 237 3.46 9.82 8.09
N LEU A 238 4.32 10.84 8.18
CA LEU A 238 3.94 12.24 7.89
C LEU A 238 3.96 12.54 6.39
N GLY A 239 4.68 11.75 5.59
CA GLY A 239 4.83 11.97 4.16
C GLY A 239 3.61 11.56 3.33
N LEU A 240 2.72 10.73 3.87
CA LEU A 240 1.56 10.21 3.14
C LEU A 240 0.69 11.30 2.49
N PRO A 241 0.28 12.39 3.17
CA PRO A 241 -0.53 13.42 2.54
C PRO A 241 0.17 14.04 1.32
N SER A 242 1.47 14.35 1.43
CA SER A 242 2.26 14.96 0.35
C SER A 242 2.35 14.02 -0.86
N LEU A 243 2.58 12.73 -0.61
CA LEU A 243 2.53 11.69 -1.65
C LEU A 243 1.17 11.67 -2.35
N LEU A 244 0.06 11.67 -1.60
CA LEU A 244 -1.26 11.60 -2.21
C LEU A 244 -1.55 12.84 -3.05
N SER A 245 -1.16 14.03 -2.59
CA SER A 245 -1.25 15.27 -3.38
C SER A 245 -0.45 15.20 -4.67
N SER A 246 0.73 14.54 -4.68
CA SER A 246 1.50 14.36 -5.92
C SER A 246 0.92 13.28 -6.85
N CYS A 247 0.12 12.36 -6.30
CA CYS A 247 -0.49 11.27 -7.05
C CYS A 247 -1.64 11.71 -7.96
N VAL A 248 -2.18 12.91 -7.76
CA VAL A 248 -3.39 13.39 -8.42
C VAL A 248 -3.12 14.77 -9.00
N ASP A 249 -3.11 14.85 -10.32
CA ASP A 249 -2.99 16.11 -11.06
C ASP A 249 -4.25 16.32 -11.90
N LEU A 250 -5.02 17.33 -11.52
CA LEU A 250 -6.36 17.59 -12.03
C LEU A 250 -6.50 18.96 -12.67
N GLU A 251 -5.37 19.63 -12.98
CA GLU A 251 -5.38 20.97 -13.56
C GLU A 251 -5.91 20.98 -15.01
N GLY A 252 -6.94 21.81 -15.24
CA GLY A 252 -7.55 22.02 -16.55
C GLY A 252 -8.24 20.78 -17.13
N SER A 253 -7.99 20.51 -18.41
CA SER A 253 -8.54 19.38 -19.16
C SER A 253 -7.73 18.08 -19.01
N LYS A 254 -6.54 18.16 -18.39
CA LYS A 254 -5.70 17.00 -18.14
C LYS A 254 -6.07 16.37 -16.80
N CYS A 255 -6.08 15.05 -16.79
CA CYS A 255 -6.48 14.23 -15.67
C CYS A 255 -5.43 13.14 -15.54
N GLU A 256 -4.48 13.32 -14.63
CA GLU A 256 -3.39 12.38 -14.43
C GLU A 256 -3.40 11.83 -13.02
N PHE A 257 -3.37 10.50 -12.94
CA PHE A 257 -3.21 9.79 -11.68
C PHE A 257 -1.94 8.95 -11.74
N LYS A 258 -1.19 8.95 -10.64
CA LYS A 258 0.15 8.36 -10.54
C LYS A 258 0.22 7.29 -9.45
N PRO A 259 -0.62 6.22 -9.49
CA PRO A 259 -0.63 5.17 -8.46
C PRO A 259 0.72 4.45 -8.30
N HIS A 260 1.55 4.43 -9.34
CA HIS A 260 2.93 3.94 -9.28
C HIS A 260 3.79 4.63 -8.20
N GLN A 261 3.49 5.89 -7.86
CA GLN A 261 4.17 6.59 -6.77
C GLN A 261 3.85 5.94 -5.41
N ILE A 262 2.61 5.48 -5.21
CA ILE A 262 2.21 4.74 -4.00
C ILE A 262 2.93 3.39 -3.94
N CYS A 263 3.06 2.69 -5.07
CA CYS A 263 3.85 1.45 -5.15
C CYS A 263 5.32 1.69 -4.76
N SER A 264 5.95 2.73 -5.29
CA SER A 264 7.34 3.11 -4.96
C SER A 264 7.50 3.52 -3.49
N PHE A 265 6.52 4.25 -2.97
CA PHE A 265 6.47 4.65 -1.57
C PHE A 265 6.41 3.43 -0.64
N LEU A 266 5.52 2.47 -0.91
CA LEU A 266 5.41 1.22 -0.16
C LEU A 266 6.71 0.43 -0.18
N CYS A 267 7.31 0.23 -1.37
CA CYS A 267 8.61 -0.45 -1.51
C CYS A 267 9.70 0.19 -0.64
N SER A 268 9.77 1.52 -0.64
CA SER A 268 10.76 2.28 0.13
C SER A 268 10.50 2.18 1.63
N MET A 269 9.23 2.31 2.03
CA MET A 269 8.77 2.21 3.42
C MET A 269 9.13 0.86 4.04
N VAL A 270 8.77 -0.24 3.39
CA VAL A 270 9.04 -1.58 3.92
C VAL A 270 10.53 -1.94 3.90
N ARG A 271 11.31 -1.35 2.99
CA ARG A 271 12.77 -1.50 2.97
C ARG A 271 13.40 -0.90 4.22
N VAL A 272 13.03 0.34 4.56
CA VAL A 272 13.54 1.00 5.77
C VAL A 272 13.05 0.27 7.02
N PHE A 273 11.77 -0.10 7.08
CA PHE A 273 11.24 -0.87 8.20
C PHE A 273 11.96 -2.22 8.38
N SER A 274 12.19 -2.97 7.30
CA SER A 274 12.90 -4.25 7.39
C SER A 274 14.35 -4.09 7.84
N GLN A 275 15.02 -2.98 7.50
CA GLN A 275 16.35 -2.66 7.99
C GLN A 275 16.33 -2.29 9.47
N TYR A 276 15.39 -1.43 9.88
CA TYR A 276 15.16 -1.04 11.27
C TYR A 276 14.91 -2.26 12.15
N TYR A 277 13.99 -3.15 11.76
CA TYR A 277 13.65 -4.37 12.49
C TYR A 277 14.85 -5.31 12.70
N ARG A 278 15.77 -5.38 11.72
CA ARG A 278 16.98 -6.19 11.85
C ARG A 278 17.95 -5.64 12.90
N LYS A 279 18.01 -4.31 13.06
CA LYS A 279 18.94 -3.63 13.97
C LYS A 279 18.37 -3.50 15.38
N ILE A 280 17.08 -3.20 15.50
CA ILE A 280 16.44 -2.76 16.74
C ILE A 280 15.47 -3.80 17.25
N ARG A 281 15.74 -4.32 18.46
CA ARG A 281 14.78 -5.18 19.16
C ARG A 281 13.67 -4.33 19.75
N ILE A 282 12.47 -4.51 19.22
CA ILE A 282 11.26 -3.79 19.66
C ILE A 282 10.71 -4.41 20.94
N LEU A 283 10.38 -5.72 20.91
CA LEU A 283 9.90 -6.44 22.07
C LEU A 283 11.08 -6.99 22.88
N THR A 284 11.39 -6.36 24.01
CA THR A 284 12.48 -6.75 24.92
C THR A 284 11.93 -7.29 26.24
N GLU A 285 12.80 -7.75 27.14
CA GLU A 285 12.39 -8.09 28.50
C GLU A 285 11.68 -6.90 29.19
N PRO A 286 10.65 -7.15 30.03
CA PRO A 286 9.84 -6.11 30.69
C PRO A 286 10.58 -5.39 31.84
N ARG A 287 11.81 -4.94 31.60
CA ARG A 287 12.61 -4.18 32.57
C ARG A 287 12.08 -2.75 32.63
N LYS A 288 11.88 -2.21 33.84
CA LYS A 288 11.27 -0.88 34.07
C LYS A 288 11.85 0.25 33.20
N HIS A 289 13.15 0.25 32.96
CA HIS A 289 13.83 1.28 32.14
C HIS A 289 13.71 1.06 30.62
N LEU A 290 13.32 -0.14 30.15
CA LEU A 290 13.13 -0.45 28.73
C LEU A 290 11.67 -0.27 28.27
N LEU A 291 10.72 -0.31 29.20
CA LEU A 291 9.29 -0.16 28.88
C LEU A 291 8.95 1.17 28.19
N PRO A 292 9.45 2.35 28.63
CA PRO A 292 9.05 3.62 28.02
C PRO A 292 9.39 3.72 26.52
N VAL A 293 10.61 3.31 26.14
CA VAL A 293 11.01 3.32 24.72
C VAL A 293 10.27 2.26 23.91
N MET A 294 9.97 1.11 24.52
CA MET A 294 9.15 0.08 23.87
C MET A 294 7.75 0.62 23.57
N PHE A 295 7.09 1.31 24.51
CA PHE A 295 5.77 1.91 24.28
C PHE A 295 5.78 2.93 23.14
N ALA A 296 6.77 3.82 23.10
CA ALA A 296 6.92 4.78 22.01
C ALA A 296 7.07 4.08 20.65
N ARG A 297 7.85 2.99 20.60
CA ARG A 297 8.03 2.17 19.38
C ARG A 297 6.74 1.45 18.99
N ILE A 298 5.99 0.89 19.93
CA ILE A 298 4.72 0.22 19.63
C ILE A 298 3.72 1.21 19.03
N HIS A 299 3.55 2.39 19.61
CA HIS A 299 2.72 3.46 19.04
C HIS A 299 3.16 3.83 17.62
N MET A 300 4.47 4.06 17.41
CA MET A 300 5.01 4.36 16.08
C MET A 300 4.69 3.25 15.07
N LEU A 301 4.85 1.97 15.45
CA LEU A 301 4.63 0.84 14.56
C LEU A 301 3.15 0.59 14.25
N ILE A 302 2.25 0.86 15.19
CA ILE A 302 0.79 0.85 14.94
C ILE A 302 0.46 1.87 13.85
N ILE A 303 0.95 3.11 13.98
CA ILE A 303 0.68 4.19 13.02
C ILE A 303 1.34 3.90 11.66
N LEU A 304 2.56 3.34 11.68
CA LEU A 304 3.26 2.90 10.47
C LEU A 304 2.47 1.81 9.73
N ASN A 305 1.95 0.83 10.46
CA ASN A 305 1.14 -0.24 9.92
C ASN A 305 -0.19 0.28 9.34
N ASP A 306 -0.86 1.20 10.04
CA ASP A 306 -2.07 1.86 9.52
C ASP A 306 -1.79 2.66 8.25
N THR A 307 -0.65 3.35 8.18
CA THR A 307 -0.20 4.08 6.98
C THR A 307 0.01 3.12 5.80
N LEU A 308 0.67 1.98 6.04
CA LEU A 308 0.88 0.94 5.04
C LEU A 308 -0.47 0.37 4.54
N LYS A 309 -1.36 -0.01 5.47
CA LYS A 309 -2.70 -0.53 5.14
C LYS A 309 -3.56 0.48 4.40
N THR A 310 -3.42 1.77 4.73
CA THR A 310 -4.12 2.86 4.03
C THR A 310 -3.67 2.92 2.57
N CYS A 311 -2.36 2.84 2.31
CA CYS A 311 -1.83 2.78 0.95
C CYS A 311 -2.31 1.53 0.18
N LEU A 312 -2.29 0.34 0.81
CA LEU A 312 -2.81 -0.89 0.20
C LEU A 312 -4.29 -0.76 -0.16
N ARG A 313 -5.10 -0.18 0.74
CA ARG A 313 -6.53 0.05 0.50
C ARG A 313 -6.76 0.99 -0.67
N ILE A 314 -5.97 2.06 -0.80
CA ILE A 314 -6.04 2.96 -1.97
C ILE A 314 -5.78 2.17 -3.26
N LEU A 315 -4.76 1.31 -3.28
CA LEU A 315 -4.44 0.43 -4.42
C LEU A 315 -5.44 -0.72 -4.62
N ASN A 316 -6.48 -0.82 -3.80
CA ASN A 316 -7.42 -1.95 -3.78
C ASN A 316 -6.73 -3.31 -3.54
N ILE A 317 -5.67 -3.31 -2.74
CA ILE A 317 -4.93 -4.50 -2.29
C ILE A 317 -5.37 -4.84 -0.86
N LYS A 318 -5.67 -6.10 -0.61
CA LYS A 318 -6.01 -6.58 0.73
C LYS A 318 -4.74 -6.70 1.58
N SER A 319 -4.75 -6.12 2.77
CA SER A 319 -3.65 -6.28 3.73
C SER A 319 -3.60 -7.70 4.28
N VAL A 320 -2.41 -8.12 4.70
CA VAL A 320 -2.18 -9.45 5.26
C VAL A 320 -1.83 -9.34 6.74
N SER A 321 -2.50 -10.15 7.57
CA SER A 321 -2.27 -10.22 9.02
C SER A 321 -1.19 -11.24 9.42
N GLN A 322 -0.87 -12.20 8.54
CA GLN A 322 0.13 -13.24 8.80
C GLN A 322 0.73 -13.80 7.49
N MET A 323 2.05 -13.99 7.49
CA MET A 323 2.84 -14.70 6.48
C MET A 323 3.95 -15.42 7.22
#